data_AF-F4PS19-F1
#
_entry.id   AF-F4PS19-F1
#
_cell.length_a   1.000
_cell.length_b   1.000
_cell.length_c   1.000
_cell.angle_alpha   90.00
_cell.angle_beta   90.00
_cell.angle_gamma   90.00
#
_symmetry.space_group_name_H-M   'P 1'
#
loop_
_entity.id
_entity.type
_entity.pdbx_description
1 polymer ?
#
loop_
_entity_poly.entity_id
_entity_poly.type
_entity_poly.pdbx_seq_one_letter_code
_entity_poly.pdbx_strand_id
1 'polypeptide(L)'
;MALGAAAQASKDRFSPYFMEVLQVFDTIISATSFSADDRDHEVSNIGKFIRYVPHPKCALANQLLTNIIPKWLDNHFVDDNNEKIVIIDNLCVIIRLYTNLILGEQYQHVDKVLQIITRYLDTSKKQLQEEQRQLLLQTWLFIKDISEENWDKIPEDAKGTLSILKQFYRSIMMEQPHDEFIEIIVSLTKEEEEEEEDQLQNKETNNSIRLKSTSKQQYKEYIVSKPEQEVSWLLFLIVHGTYPTDQGQSEDEDEDYEDEEEFDQEEEDSEYGPILVTQMLDMLSISDSSNDRDRRD
;
A
#
# COMPACT_ATOMS: atom_id res chain seq x y z
N MET A 1 -30.34 -7.51 -7.26
CA MET A 1 -30.32 -6.63 -6.06
C MET A 1 -30.69 -7.30 -4.73
N ALA A 2 -31.85 -7.96 -4.57
CA ALA A 2 -32.30 -8.40 -3.23
C ALA A 2 -31.46 -9.53 -2.59
N LEU A 3 -30.91 -10.46 -3.39
CA LEU A 3 -30.26 -11.66 -2.87
C LEU A 3 -28.94 -11.36 -2.16
N GLY A 4 -28.07 -10.53 -2.74
CA GLY A 4 -26.78 -10.17 -2.13
C GLY A 4 -26.95 -9.44 -0.80
N ALA A 5 -27.89 -8.50 -0.73
CA ALA A 5 -28.20 -7.77 0.51
C ALA A 5 -28.81 -8.69 1.58
N ALA A 6 -29.72 -9.59 1.19
CA ALA A 6 -30.31 -10.57 2.10
C ALA A 6 -29.24 -11.55 2.64
N ALA A 7 -28.33 -12.00 1.78
CA ALA A 7 -27.21 -12.86 2.16
C ALA A 7 -26.29 -12.20 3.19
N GLN A 8 -26.00 -10.90 3.01
CA GLN A 8 -25.23 -10.11 3.98
C GLN A 8 -25.95 -9.98 5.32
N ALA A 9 -27.26 -9.69 5.32
CA ALA A 9 -28.05 -9.48 6.53
C ALA A 9 -28.41 -10.77 7.28
N SER A 10 -28.40 -11.93 6.61
CA SER A 10 -28.91 -13.19 7.16
C SER A 10 -28.06 -14.39 6.75
N LYS A 11 -26.73 -14.22 6.78
CA LYS A 11 -25.75 -15.18 6.28
C LYS A 11 -25.99 -16.65 6.68
N ASP A 12 -26.34 -16.90 7.95
CA ASP A 12 -26.53 -18.26 8.46
C ASP A 12 -27.79 -18.93 7.89
N ARG A 13 -28.80 -18.13 7.52
CA ARG A 13 -30.03 -18.63 6.88
C ARG A 13 -29.83 -19.03 5.44
N PHE A 14 -28.80 -18.48 4.78
CA PHE A 14 -28.47 -18.80 3.38
C PHE A 14 -27.50 -19.98 3.26
N SER A 15 -26.82 -20.39 4.34
CA SER A 15 -25.86 -21.50 4.30
C SER A 15 -26.43 -22.81 3.73
N PRO A 16 -27.68 -23.23 4.06
CA PRO A 16 -28.27 -24.43 3.46
C PRO A 16 -28.50 -24.36 1.95
N TYR A 17 -28.55 -23.16 1.38
CA TYR A 17 -28.82 -22.92 -0.05
C TYR A 17 -27.56 -22.52 -0.83
N PHE A 18 -26.39 -22.58 -0.19
CA PHE A 18 -25.15 -22.07 -0.76
C PHE A 18 -24.84 -22.69 -2.13
N MET A 19 -25.02 -24.00 -2.25
CA MET A 19 -24.67 -24.76 -3.45
C MET A 19 -25.60 -24.43 -4.62
N GLU A 20 -26.90 -24.41 -4.35
CA GLU A 20 -27.93 -24.10 -5.34
C GLU A 20 -27.77 -22.67 -5.86
N VAL A 21 -27.50 -21.73 -4.95
CA VAL A 21 -27.29 -20.33 -5.33
C VAL A 21 -26.02 -20.16 -6.18
N LEU A 22 -24.91 -20.83 -5.83
CA LEU A 22 -23.70 -20.79 -6.67
C LEU A 22 -23.92 -21.38 -8.06
N GLN A 23 -24.71 -22.45 -8.21
CA GLN A 23 -25.04 -23.01 -9.52
C GLN A 23 -25.88 -22.05 -10.37
N VAL A 24 -26.83 -21.35 -9.74
CA VAL A 24 -27.62 -20.31 -10.40
C VAL A 24 -26.72 -19.16 -10.83
N PHE A 25 -25.81 -18.70 -9.96
CA PHE A 25 -24.86 -17.66 -10.32
C PHE A 25 -23.89 -18.09 -11.42
N ASP A 26 -23.43 -19.34 -11.44
CA ASP A 26 -22.60 -19.86 -12.52
C ASP A 26 -23.32 -19.79 -13.88
N THR A 27 -24.62 -20.09 -13.88
CA THR A 27 -25.47 -19.99 -15.07
C THR A 27 -25.65 -18.53 -15.50
N ILE A 28 -25.94 -17.64 -14.54
CA ILE A 28 -26.15 -16.21 -14.79
C ILE A 28 -24.88 -15.56 -15.35
N ILE A 29 -23.73 -15.75 -14.69
CA ILE A 29 -22.49 -15.09 -15.12
C ILE A 29 -21.96 -15.62 -16.46
N SER A 30 -22.34 -16.84 -16.83
CA SER A 30 -22.01 -17.42 -18.13
C SER A 30 -22.94 -16.95 -19.25
N ALA A 31 -24.09 -16.34 -18.93
CA ALA A 31 -25.03 -15.88 -19.94
C ALA A 31 -24.56 -14.56 -20.56
N THR A 32 -24.54 -14.49 -21.90
CA THR A 32 -24.04 -13.32 -22.64
C THR A 32 -25.07 -12.22 -22.84
N SER A 33 -26.32 -12.41 -22.40
CA SER A 33 -27.47 -11.58 -22.77
C SER A 33 -27.79 -10.44 -21.80
N PHE A 34 -26.96 -10.18 -20.79
CA PHE A 34 -27.22 -9.11 -19.83
C PHE A 34 -26.79 -7.73 -20.36
N SER A 35 -27.60 -6.72 -20.04
CA SER A 35 -27.18 -5.32 -20.13
C SER A 35 -25.96 -5.08 -19.21
N ALA A 36 -25.21 -4.00 -19.44
CA ALA A 36 -24.07 -3.66 -18.59
C ALA A 36 -24.52 -3.45 -17.14
N ASP A 37 -25.57 -2.64 -16.93
CA ASP A 37 -26.12 -2.35 -15.59
C ASP A 37 -26.58 -3.62 -14.86
N ASP A 38 -27.29 -4.53 -15.54
CA ASP A 38 -27.71 -5.79 -14.93
C ASP A 38 -26.51 -6.66 -14.54
N ARG A 39 -25.47 -6.67 -15.38
CA ARG A 39 -24.24 -7.45 -15.13
C ARG A 39 -23.50 -6.93 -13.91
N ASP A 40 -23.37 -5.62 -13.76
CA ASP A 40 -22.69 -4.99 -12.63
C ASP A 40 -23.35 -5.36 -11.30
N HIS A 41 -24.68 -5.33 -11.27
CA HIS A 41 -25.46 -5.77 -10.11
C HIS A 41 -25.31 -7.27 -9.81
N GLU A 42 -25.23 -8.13 -10.82
CA GLU A 42 -25.06 -9.56 -10.60
C GLU A 42 -23.65 -9.91 -10.13
N VAL A 43 -22.62 -9.26 -10.70
CA VAL A 43 -21.24 -9.36 -10.22
C VAL A 43 -21.14 -8.94 -8.75
N SER A 44 -21.78 -7.82 -8.38
CA SER A 44 -21.86 -7.39 -6.98
C SER A 44 -22.58 -8.41 -6.09
N ASN A 45 -23.71 -8.96 -6.52
CA ASN A 45 -24.46 -9.98 -5.77
C ASN A 45 -23.64 -11.25 -5.53
N ILE A 46 -22.92 -11.72 -6.56
CA ILE A 46 -22.05 -12.90 -6.48
C ILE A 46 -20.94 -12.66 -5.45
N GLY A 47 -20.26 -11.52 -5.53
CA GLY A 47 -19.21 -11.15 -4.58
C GLY A 47 -19.72 -11.09 -3.14
N LYS A 48 -20.88 -10.46 -2.90
CA LYS A 48 -21.52 -10.43 -1.57
C LYS A 48 -21.81 -11.84 -1.07
N PHE A 49 -22.35 -12.71 -1.91
CA PHE A 49 -22.69 -14.07 -1.50
C PHE A 49 -21.46 -14.90 -1.12
N ILE A 50 -20.42 -14.88 -1.98
CA ILE A 50 -19.16 -15.59 -1.73
C ILE A 50 -18.48 -15.10 -0.44
N ARG A 51 -18.55 -13.78 -0.16
CA ARG A 51 -17.96 -13.17 1.04
C ARG A 51 -18.73 -13.50 2.31
N TYR A 52 -20.05 -13.34 2.30
CA TYR A 52 -20.83 -13.30 3.54
C TYR A 52 -21.41 -14.64 3.95
N VAL A 53 -21.76 -15.53 3.02
CA VAL A 53 -22.45 -16.78 3.35
C VAL A 53 -21.43 -17.85 3.75
N PRO A 54 -21.52 -18.44 4.95
CA PRO A 54 -20.64 -19.52 5.36
C PRO A 54 -20.78 -20.70 4.39
N HIS A 55 -19.69 -21.04 3.73
CA HIS A 55 -19.65 -22.19 2.83
C HIS A 55 -19.37 -23.47 3.64
N PRO A 56 -20.02 -24.60 3.30
CA PRO A 56 -19.66 -25.87 3.89
C PRO A 56 -18.22 -26.24 3.50
N LYS A 57 -17.45 -26.77 4.46
CA LYS A 57 -16.09 -27.27 4.23
C LYS A 57 -16.12 -28.63 3.53
N CYS A 58 -16.82 -28.72 2.40
CA CYS A 58 -16.90 -29.93 1.58
C CYS A 58 -16.24 -29.72 0.22
N ALA A 59 -15.73 -30.80 -0.36
CA ALA A 59 -15.04 -30.76 -1.65
C ALA A 59 -15.91 -30.17 -2.77
N LEU A 60 -17.21 -30.44 -2.75
CA LEU A 60 -18.15 -29.93 -3.77
C LEU A 60 -18.29 -28.41 -3.72
N ALA A 61 -18.33 -27.80 -2.53
CA ALA A 61 -18.39 -26.35 -2.39
C ALA A 61 -17.10 -25.70 -2.92
N ASN A 62 -15.95 -26.28 -2.59
CA ASN A 62 -14.66 -25.82 -3.12
C ASN A 62 -14.62 -25.92 -4.65
N GLN A 63 -15.14 -27.02 -5.22
CA GLN A 63 -15.20 -27.19 -6.68
C GLN A 63 -16.09 -26.12 -7.34
N LEU A 64 -17.26 -25.81 -6.78
CA LEU A 64 -18.11 -24.75 -7.32
C LEU A 64 -17.44 -23.38 -7.20
N LEU A 65 -16.78 -23.10 -6.08
CA LEU A 65 -16.00 -21.87 -5.90
C LEU A 65 -14.86 -21.77 -6.92
N THR A 66 -14.20 -22.90 -7.21
CA THR A 66 -13.14 -23.00 -8.24
C THR A 66 -13.65 -22.64 -9.63
N ASN A 67 -14.90 -22.94 -9.93
CA ASN A 67 -15.49 -22.63 -11.22
C ASN A 67 -16.00 -21.19 -11.30
N ILE A 68 -16.62 -20.69 -10.22
CA ILE A 68 -17.31 -19.40 -10.24
C ILE A 68 -16.38 -18.21 -10.03
N ILE A 69 -15.37 -18.33 -9.16
CA ILE A 69 -14.48 -17.21 -8.81
C ILE A 69 -13.71 -16.71 -10.05
N PRO A 70 -13.12 -17.57 -10.90
CA PRO A 70 -12.48 -17.11 -12.12
C PRO A 70 -13.44 -16.36 -13.05
N LYS A 71 -14.68 -16.85 -13.22
CA LYS A 71 -15.70 -16.18 -14.04
C LYS A 71 -16.12 -14.83 -13.45
N TRP A 72 -16.20 -14.75 -12.12
CA TRP A 72 -16.46 -13.52 -11.40
C TRP A 72 -15.33 -12.50 -11.59
N LEU A 73 -14.08 -12.95 -11.48
CA LEU A 73 -12.89 -12.16 -11.80
C LEU A 73 -12.78 -11.80 -13.29
N ASP A 74 -13.48 -12.47 -14.21
CA ASP A 74 -13.52 -12.04 -15.62
C ASP A 74 -14.55 -10.94 -15.88
N ASN A 75 -15.54 -10.77 -15.00
CA ASN A 75 -16.64 -9.81 -15.16
C ASN A 75 -16.62 -8.68 -14.12
N HIS A 76 -15.57 -8.57 -13.29
CA HIS A 76 -15.53 -7.62 -12.18
C HIS A 76 -15.45 -6.13 -12.57
N PHE A 77 -15.14 -5.79 -13.82
CA PHE A 77 -15.10 -4.39 -14.25
C PHE A 77 -16.51 -3.84 -14.40
N VAL A 78 -16.81 -2.86 -13.56
CA VAL A 78 -18.14 -2.27 -13.37
C VAL A 78 -18.04 -0.76 -13.57
N ASP A 79 -18.99 -0.23 -14.34
CA ASP A 79 -19.03 1.19 -14.68
C ASP A 79 -19.71 2.02 -13.58
N ASP A 80 -20.69 1.44 -12.87
CA ASP A 80 -21.35 2.10 -11.74
C ASP A 80 -20.38 2.30 -10.56
N ASN A 81 -20.12 3.56 -10.21
CA ASN A 81 -19.24 3.92 -9.09
C ASN A 81 -19.73 3.41 -7.73
N ASN A 82 -21.03 3.28 -7.51
CA ASN A 82 -21.56 2.78 -6.24
C ASN A 82 -21.28 1.28 -6.09
N GLU A 83 -21.54 0.50 -7.15
CA GLU A 83 -21.25 -0.94 -7.15
C GLU A 83 -19.74 -1.21 -7.19
N LYS A 84 -18.95 -0.35 -7.83
CA LYS A 84 -17.49 -0.43 -7.88
C LYS A 84 -16.86 -0.46 -6.47
N ILE A 85 -17.30 0.41 -5.56
CA ILE A 85 -16.83 0.43 -4.17
C ILE A 85 -17.09 -0.93 -3.50
N VAL A 86 -18.31 -1.44 -3.65
CA VAL A 86 -18.73 -2.70 -3.04
C VAL A 86 -17.99 -3.90 -3.63
N ILE A 87 -17.73 -3.88 -4.94
CA ILE A 87 -16.99 -4.93 -5.64
C ILE A 87 -15.52 -4.92 -5.21
N ILE A 88 -14.89 -3.76 -5.05
CA ILE A 88 -13.51 -3.65 -4.55
C ILE A 88 -13.39 -4.22 -3.13
N ASP A 89 -14.32 -3.86 -2.24
CA ASP A 89 -14.35 -4.40 -0.88
C ASP A 89 -14.49 -5.92 -0.88
N ASN A 90 -15.38 -6.45 -1.72
CA ASN A 90 -15.59 -7.88 -1.85
C ASN A 90 -14.37 -8.57 -2.46
N LEU A 91 -13.77 -8.01 -3.51
CA LEU A 91 -12.57 -8.53 -4.16
C LEU A 91 -11.44 -8.71 -3.16
N CYS A 92 -11.13 -7.66 -2.41
CA CYS A 92 -10.02 -7.68 -1.45
C CYS A 92 -10.23 -8.72 -0.35
N VAL A 93 -11.46 -8.85 0.15
CA VAL A 93 -11.79 -9.86 1.17
C VAL A 93 -11.76 -11.28 0.60
N ILE A 94 -12.33 -11.49 -0.59
CA ILE A 94 -12.37 -12.82 -1.22
C ILE A 94 -10.94 -13.29 -1.55
N ILE A 95 -10.06 -12.41 -2.04
CA ILE A 95 -8.62 -12.73 -2.26
C ILE A 95 -7.98 -13.26 -0.98
N ARG A 96 -8.24 -12.64 0.17
CA ARG A 96 -7.68 -13.06 1.47
C ARG A 96 -8.31 -14.35 1.99
N LEU A 97 -9.61 -14.55 1.78
CA LEU A 97 -10.32 -15.76 2.23
C LEU A 97 -9.99 -16.99 1.40
N TYR A 98 -9.77 -16.81 0.09
CA TYR A 98 -9.63 -17.89 -0.87
C TYR A 98 -8.31 -17.79 -1.65
N THR A 99 -7.23 -17.39 -0.98
CA THR A 99 -5.94 -17.08 -1.61
C THR A 99 -5.42 -18.19 -2.52
N ASN A 100 -5.33 -19.42 -2.02
CA ASN A 100 -4.85 -20.57 -2.82
C ASN A 100 -5.75 -20.86 -4.04
N LEU A 101 -7.04 -20.59 -3.91
CA LEU A 101 -7.99 -20.82 -4.99
C LEU A 101 -7.89 -19.74 -6.07
N ILE A 102 -7.73 -18.49 -5.65
CA ILE A 102 -7.66 -17.33 -6.53
C ILE A 102 -6.32 -17.27 -7.26
N LEU A 103 -5.21 -17.47 -6.55
CA LEU A 103 -3.88 -17.43 -7.15
C LEU A 103 -3.57 -18.73 -7.90
N GLY A 104 -4.26 -19.82 -7.56
CA GLY A 104 -4.02 -21.17 -8.08
C GLY A 104 -2.93 -21.89 -7.28
N GLU A 105 -2.94 -23.23 -7.32
CA GLU A 105 -1.98 -24.07 -6.58
C GLU A 105 -0.51 -23.79 -6.97
N GLN A 106 -0.29 -23.37 -8.22
CA GLN A 106 1.02 -23.00 -8.74
C GLN A 106 1.11 -21.49 -9.01
N TYR A 107 0.26 -20.68 -8.37
CA TYR A 107 0.29 -19.22 -8.55
C TYR A 107 0.09 -18.77 -10.01
N GLN A 108 -0.52 -19.60 -10.86
CA GLN A 108 -0.68 -19.36 -12.29
C GLN A 108 -1.71 -18.26 -12.62
N HIS A 109 -2.37 -17.69 -11.63
CA HIS A 109 -3.37 -16.62 -11.80
C HIS A 109 -2.96 -15.31 -11.13
N VAL A 110 -1.78 -15.24 -10.49
CA VAL A 110 -1.30 -14.05 -9.77
C VAL A 110 -1.26 -12.83 -10.70
N ASP A 111 -0.75 -13.00 -11.92
CA ASP A 111 -0.61 -11.93 -12.90
C ASP A 111 -1.97 -11.30 -13.24
N LYS A 112 -2.99 -12.13 -13.47
CA LYS A 112 -4.36 -11.69 -13.75
C LYS A 112 -4.94 -10.92 -12.56
N VAL A 113 -4.81 -11.45 -11.34
CA VAL A 113 -5.35 -10.81 -10.13
C VAL A 113 -4.67 -9.46 -9.88
N LEU A 114 -3.35 -9.36 -10.09
CA LEU A 114 -2.66 -8.08 -9.95
C LEU A 114 -3.02 -7.10 -11.07
N GLN A 115 -3.21 -7.55 -12.31
CA GLN A 115 -3.72 -6.69 -13.40
C GLN A 115 -5.09 -6.10 -13.04
N ILE A 116 -5.97 -6.88 -12.40
CA ILE A 116 -7.27 -6.43 -11.92
C ILE A 116 -7.10 -5.30 -10.89
N ILE A 117 -6.30 -5.53 -9.85
CA ILE A 117 -6.06 -4.53 -8.79
C ILE A 117 -5.42 -3.27 -9.38
N THR A 118 -4.41 -3.43 -10.23
CA THR A 118 -3.75 -2.34 -10.95
C THR A 118 -4.72 -1.54 -11.79
N ARG A 119 -5.64 -2.19 -12.52
CA ARG A 119 -6.63 -1.47 -13.32
C ARG A 119 -7.58 -0.65 -12.46
N TYR A 120 -8.00 -1.16 -11.29
CA TYR A 120 -8.76 -0.33 -10.35
C TYR A 120 -7.95 0.85 -9.88
N LEU A 121 -6.73 0.65 -9.40
CA LEU A 121 -5.85 1.73 -8.92
C LEU A 121 -5.61 2.82 -9.98
N ASP A 122 -5.49 2.45 -11.26
CA ASP A 122 -5.28 3.41 -12.35
C ASP A 122 -6.56 4.16 -12.73
N THR A 123 -7.66 3.44 -12.93
CA THR A 123 -8.97 4.01 -13.32
C THR A 123 -9.51 4.95 -12.24
N SER A 124 -9.10 4.73 -10.99
CA SER A 124 -9.73 5.32 -9.83
C SER A 124 -9.05 6.58 -9.28
N LYS A 125 -7.98 7.09 -9.93
CA LYS A 125 -7.25 8.30 -9.48
C LYS A 125 -8.14 9.54 -9.25
N LYS A 126 -9.37 9.56 -9.76
CA LYS A 126 -10.35 10.65 -9.56
C LYS A 126 -11.68 10.23 -8.94
N GLN A 127 -11.91 8.93 -8.72
CA GLN A 127 -13.26 8.41 -8.42
C GLN A 127 -13.31 7.48 -7.21
N LEU A 128 -12.18 6.93 -6.76
CA LEU A 128 -12.15 6.12 -5.55
C LEU A 128 -12.10 6.99 -4.31
N GLN A 129 -12.77 6.53 -3.25
CA GLN A 129 -12.47 7.02 -1.91
C GLN A 129 -11.12 6.44 -1.48
N GLU A 130 -10.42 7.18 -0.63
CA GLU A 130 -9.07 6.81 -0.18
C GLU A 130 -9.06 5.45 0.54
N GLU A 131 -10.12 5.12 1.28
CA GLU A 131 -10.27 3.84 1.98
C GLU A 131 -10.16 2.64 1.02
N GLN A 132 -10.87 2.66 -0.12
CA GLN A 132 -10.79 1.55 -1.09
C GLN A 132 -9.45 1.52 -1.82
N ARG A 133 -8.82 2.68 -2.02
CA ARG A 133 -7.47 2.75 -2.59
C ARG A 133 -6.47 2.06 -1.66
N GLN A 134 -6.51 2.40 -0.38
CA GLN A 134 -5.68 1.76 0.65
C GLN A 134 -5.96 0.27 0.75
N LEU A 135 -7.23 -0.15 0.67
CA LEU A 135 -7.60 -1.57 0.69
C LEU A 135 -7.02 -2.34 -0.50
N LEU A 136 -7.06 -1.76 -1.71
CA LEU A 136 -6.45 -2.33 -2.91
C LEU A 136 -4.93 -2.42 -2.76
N LEU A 137 -4.28 -1.37 -2.26
CA LEU A 137 -2.83 -1.33 -2.04
C LEU A 137 -2.37 -2.38 -1.02
N GLN A 138 -3.08 -2.51 0.11
CA GLN A 138 -2.80 -3.54 1.10
C GLN A 138 -2.99 -4.95 0.53
N THR A 139 -4.03 -5.15 -0.27
CA THR A 139 -4.28 -6.44 -0.92
C THR A 139 -3.23 -6.75 -1.98
N TRP A 140 -2.76 -5.74 -2.71
CA TRP A 140 -1.66 -5.86 -3.65
C TRP A 140 -0.37 -6.29 -2.93
N LEU A 141 -0.01 -5.61 -1.82
CA LEU A 141 1.15 -5.94 -1.00
C LEU A 141 1.08 -7.37 -0.46
N PHE A 142 -0.08 -7.76 0.05
CA PHE A 142 -0.34 -9.12 0.50
C PHE A 142 -0.06 -10.16 -0.60
N ILE A 143 -0.54 -9.93 -1.84
CA ILE A 143 -0.27 -10.85 -2.95
C ILE A 143 1.22 -10.82 -3.33
N LYS A 144 1.86 -9.65 -3.33
CA LYS A 144 3.28 -9.51 -3.63
C LYS A 144 4.13 -10.34 -2.68
N ASP A 145 3.89 -10.20 -1.37
CA ASP A 145 4.71 -10.88 -0.35
C ASP A 145 4.56 -12.40 -0.49
N ILE A 146 3.34 -12.90 -0.66
CA ILE A 146 3.08 -14.33 -0.95
C ILE A 146 3.78 -14.79 -2.23
N SER A 147 3.76 -13.95 -3.28
CA SER A 147 4.39 -14.28 -4.57
C SER A 147 5.91 -14.31 -4.48
N GLU A 148 6.50 -13.46 -3.65
CA GLU A 148 7.96 -13.44 -3.40
C GLU A 148 8.39 -14.66 -2.59
N GLU A 149 7.61 -15.06 -1.59
CA GLU A 149 7.83 -16.29 -0.82
C GLU A 149 7.70 -17.57 -1.67
N ASN A 150 6.97 -17.51 -2.79
CA ASN A 150 6.69 -18.66 -3.66
C ASN A 150 7.19 -18.44 -5.09
N TRP A 151 8.21 -17.61 -5.27
CA TRP A 151 8.69 -17.17 -6.59
C TRP A 151 9.12 -18.33 -7.50
N ASP A 152 9.63 -19.41 -6.91
CA ASP A 152 10.06 -20.63 -7.58
C ASP A 152 8.90 -21.43 -8.21
N LYS A 153 7.68 -21.30 -7.67
CA LYS A 153 6.47 -21.99 -8.15
C LYS A 153 5.74 -21.22 -9.25
N ILE A 154 6.00 -19.93 -9.39
CA ILE A 154 5.31 -19.06 -10.35
C ILE A 154 5.79 -19.43 -11.78
N PRO A 155 4.86 -19.62 -12.74
CA PRO A 155 5.20 -19.83 -14.14
C PRO A 155 6.07 -18.71 -14.72
N GLU A 156 7.03 -19.05 -15.56
CA GLU A 156 8.02 -18.10 -16.08
C GLU A 156 7.40 -16.97 -16.92
N ASP A 157 6.31 -17.26 -17.63
CA ASP A 157 5.51 -16.28 -18.38
C ASP A 157 4.82 -15.26 -17.46
N ALA A 158 4.38 -15.68 -16.27
CA ALA A 158 3.80 -14.78 -15.28
C ALA A 158 4.86 -13.87 -14.64
N LYS A 159 6.10 -14.34 -14.42
CA LYS A 159 7.18 -13.55 -13.79
C LYS A 159 7.53 -12.27 -14.55
N GLY A 160 7.47 -12.31 -15.88
CA GLY A 160 7.66 -11.13 -16.73
C GLY A 160 6.63 -10.04 -16.42
N THR A 161 5.35 -10.43 -16.37
CA THR A 161 4.24 -9.55 -16.01
C THR A 161 4.38 -9.01 -14.59
N LEU A 162 4.78 -9.85 -13.63
CA LEU A 162 5.04 -9.43 -12.24
C LEU A 162 6.13 -8.37 -12.16
N SER A 163 7.18 -8.48 -12.97
CA SER A 163 8.26 -7.49 -13.00
C SER A 163 7.77 -6.12 -13.49
N ILE A 164 6.91 -6.11 -14.53
CA ILE A 164 6.26 -4.89 -15.02
C ILE A 164 5.35 -4.30 -13.94
N LEU A 165 4.57 -5.14 -13.26
CA LEU A 165 3.67 -4.70 -12.18
C LEU A 165 4.44 -4.16 -10.97
N LYS A 166 5.61 -4.73 -10.63
CA LYS A 166 6.50 -4.18 -9.61
C LYS A 166 6.97 -2.77 -9.97
N GLN A 167 7.34 -2.53 -11.23
CA GLN A 167 7.71 -1.19 -11.70
C GLN A 167 6.54 -0.22 -11.67
N PHE A 168 5.36 -0.65 -12.15
CA PHE A 168 4.15 0.16 -12.11
C PHE A 168 3.77 0.54 -10.67
N TYR A 169 3.86 -0.40 -9.74
CA TYR A 169 3.59 -0.14 -8.33
C TYR A 169 4.60 0.82 -7.73
N ARG A 170 5.90 0.69 -8.03
CA ARG A 170 6.90 1.71 -7.65
C ARG A 170 6.46 3.09 -8.15
N SER A 171 5.94 3.19 -9.37
CA SER A 171 5.41 4.46 -9.88
C SER A 171 4.15 4.96 -9.16
N ILE A 172 3.30 4.09 -8.59
CA ILE A 172 2.08 4.49 -7.85
C ILE A 172 2.36 4.83 -6.39
N MET A 173 3.23 4.06 -5.74
CA MET A 173 3.42 4.05 -4.28
C MET A 173 4.66 4.78 -3.83
N MET A 174 5.55 5.12 -4.75
CA MET A 174 6.81 5.79 -4.48
C MET A 174 6.96 6.92 -5.49
N GLU A 175 5.91 7.75 -5.60
CA GLU A 175 6.06 9.02 -6.32
C GLU A 175 7.18 9.78 -5.61
N GLN A 176 8.26 10.04 -6.34
CA GLN A 176 9.43 10.69 -5.77
C GLN A 176 9.00 12.05 -5.18
N PRO A 177 9.35 12.35 -3.92
CA PRO A 177 9.07 13.67 -3.37
C PRO A 177 9.67 14.74 -4.25
N HIS A 178 8.96 15.86 -4.38
CA HIS A 178 9.53 17.03 -5.06
C HIS A 178 10.75 17.54 -4.29
N ASP A 179 11.72 18.10 -5.01
CA ASP A 179 12.97 18.64 -4.43
C ASP A 179 12.69 19.61 -3.27
N GLU A 180 11.64 20.43 -3.37
CA GLU A 180 11.20 21.34 -2.28
C GLU A 180 10.83 20.59 -1.00
N PHE A 181 10.13 19.45 -1.09
CA PHE A 181 9.79 18.65 0.09
C PHE A 181 11.05 18.00 0.68
N ILE A 182 11.95 17.51 -0.17
CA ILE A 182 13.23 16.95 0.26
C ILE A 182 14.05 18.01 1.00
N GLU A 183 14.15 19.23 0.45
CA GLU A 183 14.87 20.35 1.05
C GLU A 183 14.27 20.75 2.41
N ILE A 184 12.93 20.73 2.55
CA ILE A 184 12.26 20.95 3.83
C ILE A 184 12.67 19.87 4.85
N ILE A 185 12.63 18.60 4.49
CA ILE A 185 13.01 17.50 5.40
C ILE A 185 14.48 17.60 5.78
N VAL A 186 15.38 17.85 4.83
CA VAL A 186 16.81 18.03 5.11
C VAL A 186 17.05 19.21 6.04
N SER A 187 16.36 20.33 5.83
CA SER A 187 16.47 21.51 6.70
C SER A 187 15.96 21.22 8.11
N LEU A 188 14.87 20.44 8.24
CA LEU A 188 14.36 20.01 9.54
C LEU A 188 15.36 19.12 10.29
N THR A 189 15.97 18.16 9.61
CA THR A 189 16.96 17.27 10.23
C THR A 189 18.20 18.04 10.69
N LYS A 190 18.72 18.98 9.87
CA LYS A 190 19.85 19.84 10.26
C LYS A 190 19.52 20.74 11.46
N GLU A 191 18.33 21.35 11.46
CA GLU A 191 17.88 22.17 12.61
C GLU A 191 17.79 21.34 13.90
N GLU A 192 17.38 20.07 13.81
CA GLU A 192 17.31 19.17 14.97
C GLU A 192 18.69 18.78 15.49
N GLU A 193 19.64 18.48 14.59
CA GLU A 193 21.05 18.22 14.94
C GLU A 193 21.70 19.43 15.63
N GLU A 194 21.51 20.65 15.10
CA GLU A 194 22.00 21.88 15.73
C GLU A 194 21.36 22.10 17.11
N GLU A 195 20.05 21.85 17.26
CA GLU A 195 19.34 21.93 18.54
C GLU A 195 19.88 20.92 19.57
N GLU A 196 20.33 19.73 19.15
CA GLU A 196 20.96 18.72 20.01
C GLU A 196 22.38 19.11 20.45
N GLU A 197 23.19 19.65 19.54
CA GLU A 197 24.54 20.13 19.84
C GLU A 197 24.53 21.31 20.82
N ASP A 198 23.63 22.28 20.61
CA ASP A 198 23.45 23.42 21.50
C ASP A 198 23.03 22.98 22.90
N GLN A 199 22.18 21.94 23.01
CA GLN A 199 21.77 21.40 24.31
C GLN A 199 22.93 20.76 25.08
N LEU A 200 23.91 20.17 24.39
CA LEU A 200 25.10 19.61 25.01
C LEU A 200 26.06 20.71 25.51
N GLN A 201 26.14 21.84 24.81
CA GLN A 201 27.06 22.92 25.14
C GLN A 201 26.51 23.94 26.15
N ASN A 202 25.19 24.22 26.16
CA ASN A 202 24.59 25.34 26.91
C ASN A 202 23.76 24.92 28.14
N LYS A 203 24.37 24.17 29.08
CA LYS A 203 23.66 23.67 30.28
C LYS A 203 23.23 24.73 31.32
N GLU A 204 23.54 26.02 31.14
CA GLU A 204 23.36 27.03 32.23
C GLU A 204 22.47 28.26 31.94
N THR A 205 21.88 28.44 30.74
CA THR A 205 21.08 29.65 30.46
C THR A 205 19.60 29.36 30.16
N ASN A 206 18.77 29.55 31.18
CA ASN A 206 17.36 29.18 31.27
C ASN A 206 16.35 30.03 30.44
N ASN A 207 16.77 30.65 29.34
CA ASN A 207 15.91 31.52 28.53
C ASN A 207 16.01 31.19 27.02
N SER A 208 15.73 29.95 26.63
CA SER A 208 15.52 29.61 25.22
C SER A 208 14.14 30.10 24.77
N ILE A 209 14.13 31.24 24.08
CA ILE A 209 12.98 31.71 23.33
C ILE A 209 12.80 30.73 22.18
N ARG A 210 11.70 29.98 22.23
CA ARG A 210 11.22 29.03 21.24
C ARG A 210 10.97 29.75 19.89
N LEU A 211 12.04 30.08 19.17
CA LEU A 211 11.96 30.56 17.80
C LEU A 211 11.34 29.43 16.98
N LYS A 212 10.15 29.67 16.43
CA LYS A 212 9.54 28.75 15.48
C LYS A 212 10.45 28.74 14.25
N SER A 213 11.09 27.62 13.96
CA SER A 213 11.89 27.52 12.76
C SER A 213 11.01 27.63 11.52
N THR A 214 11.55 28.26 10.48
CA THR A 214 10.86 28.48 9.21
C THR A 214 10.53 27.13 8.55
N SER A 215 11.46 26.16 8.62
CA SER A 215 11.30 24.81 8.07
C SER A 215 10.14 24.06 8.73
N LYS A 216 10.00 24.13 10.07
CA LYS A 216 8.86 23.55 10.81
C LYS A 216 7.52 24.16 10.39
N GLN A 217 7.51 25.43 9.96
CA GLN A 217 6.30 26.09 9.46
C GLN A 217 6.00 25.68 8.01
N GLN A 218 7.01 25.66 7.13
CA GLN A 218 6.86 25.23 5.73
C GLN A 218 6.39 23.78 5.63
N TYR A 219 6.96 22.88 6.45
CA TYR A 219 6.51 21.49 6.52
C TYR A 219 5.02 21.38 6.87
N LYS A 220 4.56 22.13 7.88
CA LYS A 220 3.14 22.15 8.26
C LYS A 220 2.23 22.65 7.14
N GLU A 221 2.63 23.71 6.46
CA GLU A 221 1.88 24.23 5.31
C GLU A 221 1.84 23.20 4.17
N TYR A 222 2.95 22.48 3.95
CA TYR A 222 3.04 21.43 2.96
C TYR A 222 2.08 20.27 3.26
N ILE A 223 2.11 19.74 4.49
CA ILE A 223 1.22 18.64 4.93
C ILE A 223 -0.25 19.03 4.79
N VAL A 224 -0.61 20.25 5.18
CA VAL A 224 -1.99 20.74 5.06
C VAL A 224 -2.41 20.84 3.59
N SER A 225 -1.48 21.18 2.70
CA SER A 225 -1.77 21.31 1.27
C SER A 225 -1.89 19.98 0.53
N LYS A 226 -1.13 18.94 0.94
CA LYS A 226 -1.05 17.63 0.28
C LYS A 226 -0.95 16.46 1.28
N PRO A 227 -1.94 16.29 2.16
CA PRO A 227 -1.86 15.30 3.25
C PRO A 227 -1.73 13.87 2.74
N GLU A 228 -2.22 13.56 1.53
CA GLU A 228 -2.16 12.23 0.93
C GLU A 228 -0.76 11.81 0.44
N GLN A 229 0.13 12.76 0.19
CA GLN A 229 1.48 12.48 -0.33
C GLN A 229 2.53 12.36 0.79
N GLU A 230 2.29 12.96 1.95
CA GLU A 230 3.26 13.04 3.06
C GLU A 230 3.78 11.65 3.45
N VAL A 231 2.88 10.72 3.79
CA VAL A 231 3.26 9.38 4.28
C VAL A 231 4.04 8.60 3.20
N SER A 232 3.60 8.70 1.95
CA SER A 232 4.27 8.06 0.80
C SER A 232 5.69 8.61 0.62
N TRP A 233 5.86 9.92 0.72
CA TRP A 233 7.14 10.59 0.53
C TRP A 233 8.09 10.43 1.70
N LEU A 234 7.60 10.42 2.94
CA LEU A 234 8.42 10.07 4.11
C LEU A 234 8.88 8.62 4.02
N LEU A 235 7.99 7.68 3.68
CA LEU A 235 8.37 6.29 3.43
C LEU A 235 9.38 6.17 2.29
N PHE A 236 9.22 6.96 1.22
CA PHE A 236 10.20 7.05 0.14
C PHE A 236 11.57 7.44 0.69
N LEU A 237 11.64 8.52 1.48
CA LEU A 237 12.89 9.01 2.05
C LEU A 237 13.50 8.02 3.06
N ILE A 238 12.71 7.28 3.83
CA ILE A 238 13.22 6.23 4.73
C ILE A 238 13.85 5.08 3.94
N VAL A 239 13.21 4.66 2.85
CA VAL A 239 13.65 3.51 2.05
C VAL A 239 14.83 3.88 1.14
N HIS A 240 14.88 5.11 0.63
CA HIS A 240 15.84 5.55 -0.38
C HIS A 240 16.82 6.62 0.08
N GLY A 241 16.67 7.15 1.29
CA GLY A 241 17.51 8.18 1.87
C GLY A 241 18.85 7.65 2.33
N THR A 242 19.67 7.16 1.40
CA THR A 242 21.12 7.37 1.49
C THR A 242 21.35 8.73 0.86
N TYR A 243 20.93 9.80 1.54
CA TYR A 243 21.31 11.13 1.06
C TYR A 243 22.83 11.18 1.13
N PRO A 244 23.53 11.61 0.07
CA PRO A 244 24.96 11.83 0.16
C PRO A 244 25.15 12.93 1.19
N THR A 245 25.45 12.54 2.44
CA THR A 245 26.05 13.43 3.42
C THR A 245 27.25 13.99 2.71
N ASP A 246 27.24 15.29 2.42
CA ASP A 246 28.23 15.98 1.62
C ASP A 246 29.59 15.32 1.84
N GLN A 247 30.05 14.52 0.87
CA GLN A 247 31.38 13.93 0.93
C GLN A 247 32.29 15.13 1.00
N GLY A 248 32.83 15.35 2.20
CA GLY A 248 33.68 16.49 2.50
C GLY A 248 34.68 16.60 1.37
N GLN A 249 34.74 17.79 0.77
CA GLN A 249 35.93 18.19 0.06
C GLN A 249 37.04 18.19 1.10
N SER A 250 37.67 17.03 1.32
CA SER A 250 39.01 16.97 1.87
C SER A 250 39.85 17.69 0.83
N GLU A 251 40.10 18.97 1.09
CA GLU A 251 41.17 19.69 0.43
C GLU A 251 42.43 18.84 0.63
N ASP A 252 42.95 18.30 -0.47
CA ASP A 252 44.23 17.62 -0.51
C ASP A 252 45.29 18.61 0.01
N GLU A 253 45.62 18.51 1.30
CA GLU A 253 46.89 19.00 1.81
C GLU A 253 47.95 18.01 1.31
N ASP A 254 48.76 18.48 0.36
CA ASP A 254 49.96 17.82 -0.14
C ASP A 254 50.92 17.47 1.04
N GLU A 255 50.80 16.28 1.61
CA GLU A 255 51.82 15.69 2.48
C GLU A 255 52.48 14.50 1.78
N ASP A 256 53.66 14.78 1.19
CA ASP A 256 54.65 13.82 0.74
C ASP A 256 55.08 12.91 1.90
N TYR A 257 54.51 11.70 1.99
CA TYR A 257 55.14 10.60 2.71
C TYR A 257 55.12 9.32 1.86
N GLU A 258 56.29 8.98 1.34
CA GLU A 258 56.64 7.63 0.93
C GLU A 258 56.67 6.75 2.18
N ASP A 259 55.78 5.76 2.30
CA ASP A 259 56.14 4.42 2.80
C ASP A 259 54.97 3.44 2.59
N GLU A 260 55.30 2.29 2.01
CA GLU A 260 54.40 1.19 1.64
C GLU A 260 54.03 0.36 2.88
N GLU A 261 52.77 0.39 3.34
CA GLU A 261 52.20 -0.70 4.16
C GLU A 261 50.78 -1.07 3.71
N GLU A 262 50.60 -2.37 3.47
CA GLU A 262 49.32 -3.06 3.20
C GLU A 262 48.30 -2.77 4.31
N PHE A 263 47.14 -2.22 3.96
CA PHE A 263 46.01 -2.07 4.87
C PHE A 263 44.81 -2.89 4.39
N ASP A 264 44.37 -3.80 5.24
CA ASP A 264 43.15 -4.58 5.11
C ASP A 264 41.92 -3.63 5.09
N GLN A 265 41.05 -3.82 4.10
CA GLN A 265 39.77 -3.12 4.00
C GLN A 265 38.82 -3.63 5.09
N GLU A 266 38.69 -2.90 6.19
CA GLU A 266 37.56 -3.01 7.09
C GLU A 266 36.36 -2.29 6.44
N GLU A 267 35.25 -3.01 6.28
CA GLU A 267 33.96 -2.46 5.84
C GLU A 267 33.47 -1.45 6.91
N GLU A 268 33.47 -0.16 6.56
CA GLU A 268 32.78 0.87 7.35
C GLU A 268 31.27 0.65 7.26
N ASP A 269 30.70 0.00 8.28
CA ASP A 269 29.28 0.02 8.56
C ASP A 269 28.85 1.48 8.87
N SER A 270 28.07 2.10 7.99
CA SER A 270 27.53 3.44 8.23
C SER A 270 26.46 3.41 9.34
N GLU A 271 26.88 3.73 10.56
CA GLU A 271 26.07 3.71 11.79
C GLU A 271 24.95 4.78 11.84
N TYR A 272 24.75 5.58 10.79
CA TYR A 272 23.82 6.72 10.78
C TYR A 272 22.39 6.40 10.28
N GLY A 273 22.17 5.25 9.63
CA GLY A 273 20.84 4.84 9.15
C GLY A 273 19.74 4.72 10.22
N PRO A 274 20.01 4.27 11.47
CA PRO A 274 18.97 4.10 12.50
C PRO A 274 18.43 5.42 13.11
N ILE A 275 19.21 6.50 13.05
CA ILE A 275 18.89 7.77 13.74
C ILE A 275 17.75 8.49 13.01
N LEU A 276 17.85 8.61 11.69
CA LEU A 276 16.85 9.24 10.82
C LEU A 276 15.47 8.57 10.91
N VAL A 277 15.42 7.25 11.01
CA VAL A 277 14.15 6.50 11.13
C VAL A 277 13.46 6.78 12.45
N THR A 278 14.23 6.91 13.54
CA THR A 278 13.67 7.18 14.87
C THR A 278 13.15 8.61 14.98
N GLN A 279 13.91 9.59 14.46
CA GLN A 279 13.50 11.00 14.40
C GLN A 279 12.27 11.23 13.52
N MET A 280 12.16 10.55 12.38
CA MET A 280 10.98 10.63 11.52
C MET A 280 9.71 10.05 12.17
N LEU A 281 9.83 8.98 12.96
CA LEU A 281 8.70 8.41 13.71
C LEU A 281 8.22 9.35 14.84
N ASP A 282 9.14 10.10 15.46
CA ASP A 282 8.79 11.11 16.45
C ASP A 282 8.12 12.33 15.81
N MET A 283 8.54 12.75 14.61
CA MET A 283 7.85 13.79 13.84
C MET A 283 6.41 13.42 13.49
N LEU A 284 6.15 12.15 13.13
CA LEU A 284 4.79 11.64 12.89
C LEU A 284 3.92 11.62 14.16
N SER A 285 4.51 11.58 15.35
CA SER A 285 3.78 11.61 16.63
C SER A 285 3.39 13.03 17.07
N ILE A 286 4.04 14.06 16.52
CA ILE A 286 3.78 15.47 16.88
C ILE A 286 2.48 15.99 16.24
N SER A 287 2.09 15.49 15.07
CA SER A 287 0.91 15.94 14.31
C SER A 287 -0.41 15.68 15.03
N ASP A 288 -0.53 14.60 15.81
CA ASP A 288 -1.76 14.23 16.54
C ASP A 288 -2.06 15.12 17.76
N SER A 289 -1.07 15.82 18.32
CA SER A 289 -1.21 16.54 19.60
C SER A 289 -1.91 17.91 19.51
N SER A 290 -2.24 18.40 18.30
CA SER A 290 -2.68 19.79 18.11
C SER A 290 -4.20 20.01 18.01
N ASN A 291 -5.01 18.96 17.83
CA ASN A 291 -6.46 19.11 17.59
C ASN A 291 -7.36 19.21 18.84
N ASP A 292 -6.81 19.09 20.05
CA ASP A 292 -7.62 18.97 21.27
C ASP A 292 -7.90 20.29 22.01
N ARG A 293 -7.52 21.45 21.45
CA ARG A 293 -7.66 22.75 22.14
C ARG A 293 -8.87 23.60 21.75
N ASP A 294 -9.64 23.24 20.74
CA ASP A 294 -10.79 24.05 20.26
C ASP A 294 -12.18 23.50 20.63
N ARG A 295 -12.28 22.63 21.65
CA ARG A 295 -13.57 22.06 22.12
C ARG A 295 -14.02 22.52 23.52
N ARG A 296 -13.66 23.73 23.93
CA ARG A 296 -14.32 24.39 25.07
C ARG A 296 -14.87 25.74 24.63
N ASP A 297 -16.12 25.73 24.20
CA ASP A 297 -17.13 26.77 24.42
C ASP A 297 -18.53 26.19 24.14
#